data_AF-A0A151JQH7-F1
#
_entry.id   AF-A0A151JQH7-F1
#
_cell.length_a   1.000
_cell.length_b   1.000
_cell.length_c   1.000
_cell.angle_alpha   90.00
_cell.angle_beta   90.00
_cell.angle_gamma   90.00
#
_symmetry.space_group_name_H-M   'P 1'
#
loop_
_entity.id
_entity.type
_entity.pdbx_description
1 polymer ?
#
loop_
_entity_poly.entity_id
_entity_poly.type
_entity_poly.pdbx_seq_one_letter_code
_entity_poly.pdbx_strand_id
1 'polypeptide(L)' 'MWYEILPSMVIIGMVPILPQWAAYYLNQYFLGNPMRRDLRQEWDRHMFTRDIRISGAPWKNRVT' A
#
# COMPACT_ATOMS: atom_id res chain seq x y z
N MET A 1 8.29 8.30 37.97
CA MET A 1 9.32 9.04 37.22
C MET A 1 8.63 9.55 35.94
N TRP A 2 9.31 10.15 34.97
CA TRP A 2 8.62 10.71 33.80
C TRP A 2 8.53 9.73 32.62
N TYR A 3 9.33 8.65 32.66
CA TYR A 3 9.48 7.68 31.57
C TYR A 3 8.37 6.62 31.53
N GLU A 4 7.55 6.52 32.58
CA GLU A 4 6.46 5.57 32.70
C GLU A 4 5.32 5.86 31.70
N ILE A 5 5.33 7.01 31.03
CA ILE A 5 4.44 7.33 29.92
C ILE A 5 4.90 6.71 28.58
N LEU A 6 6.18 6.32 28.47
CA LEU A 6 6.72 5.81 27.20
C LEU A 6 6.00 4.55 26.70
N PRO A 7 5.64 3.56 27.55
CA PRO A 7 4.90 2.38 27.08
C PRO A 7 3.54 2.73 26.47
N SER A 8 2.77 3.62 27.11
CA SER A 8 1.44 4.00 26.59
C SER A 8 1.56 4.84 25.32
N MET A 9 2.56 5.73 25.24
CA MET A 9 2.86 6.49 24.02
C MET A 9 3.21 5.58 22.84
N VAL A 10 4.03 4.55 23.08
CA VAL A 10 4.39 3.58 22.03
C VAL A 10 3.16 2.80 21.57
N ILE A 11 2.34 2.30 22.50
CA ILE A 11 1.12 1.55 22.13
C ILE A 11 0.19 2.42 21.28
N ILE A 12 -0.10 3.64 21.72
CA ILE A 12 -0.99 4.56 21.00
C ILE A 12 -0.38 4.98 19.65
N GLY A 13 0.93 5.25 19.61
CA GLY A 13 1.64 5.60 18.38
C GLY A 13 1.67 4.48 17.35
N MET A 14 1.65 3.21 17.79
CA MET A 14 1.62 2.05 16.89
C MET A 14 0.25 1.84 16.22
N VAL A 15 -0.83 2.37 16.79
CA VAL A 15 -2.19 2.22 16.24
C VAL A 15 -2.32 2.73 14.79
N PRO A 16 -1.86 3.94 14.42
CA PRO A 16 -1.89 4.38 13.02
C PRO A 16 -0.78 3.76 12.15
N ILE A 17 0.33 3.31 12.74
CA ILE A 17 1.48 2.78 11.99
C ILE A 17 1.19 1.37 11.49
N LEU A 18 0.63 0.51 12.35
CA LEU A 18 0.40 -0.90 12.04
C LEU A 18 -0.47 -1.12 10.78
N PRO A 19 -1.60 -0.42 10.59
CA PRO A 19 -2.42 -0.59 9.40
C PRO A 19 -1.69 -0.21 8.10
N GLN A 20 -0.91 0.87 8.12
CA GLN A 20 -0.17 1.32 6.94
C GLN A 20 0.96 0.35 6.60
N TRP A 21 1.68 -0.11 7.61
CA TRP A 21 2.75 -1.10 7.47
C TRP A 21 2.20 -2.44 6.97
N ALA A 22 1.09 -2.91 7.55
CA ALA A 22 0.41 -4.12 7.11
C ALA A 22 -0.06 -4.01 5.66
N ALA A 23 -0.70 -2.89 5.28
CA ALA A 23 -1.16 -2.69 3.90
C ALA A 23 -0.02 -2.74 2.88
N TYR A 24 1.15 -2.17 3.21
CA TYR A 24 2.34 -2.22 2.37
C TYR A 24 2.76 -3.68 2.07
N TYR A 25 2.93 -4.50 3.11
CA TYR A 25 3.37 -5.89 2.92
C TYR A 25 2.29 -6.79 2.33
N LEU A 26 1.02 -6.57 2.67
CA LEU A 26 -0.08 -7.31 2.06
C LEU A 26 -0.17 -7.02 0.56
N ASN A 27 -0.07 -5.75 0.15
CA ASN A 27 -0.03 -5.38 -1.26
C ASN A 27 1.19 -6.00 -1.96
N GLN A 28 2.37 -5.95 -1.33
CA GLN A 28 3.57 -6.56 -1.90
C GLN A 28 3.41 -8.08 -2.06
N TYR A 29 2.80 -8.78 -1.11
CA TYR A 29 2.62 -10.23 -1.16
C TYR A 29 1.60 -10.66 -2.22
N PHE A 30 0.42 -10.02 -2.27
CA PHE A 30 -0.65 -10.43 -3.17
C PHE A 30 -0.51 -9.86 -4.58
N LEU A 31 0.03 -8.64 -4.72
CA LEU A 31 0.11 -7.92 -5.99
C LEU A 31 1.54 -7.89 -6.54
N GLY A 32 2.57 -8.09 -5.71
CA GLY A 32 3.97 -7.89 -6.12
C GLY A 32 4.35 -6.42 -6.28
N ASN A 33 3.52 -5.50 -5.78
CA ASN A 33 3.78 -4.07 -5.74
C ASN A 33 3.16 -3.51 -4.45
N PRO A 34 3.93 -2.79 -3.60
CA PRO A 34 3.40 -2.32 -2.34
C PRO A 34 2.45 -1.12 -2.52
N MET A 35 2.64 -0.35 -3.59
CA MET A 35 1.85 0.84 -3.90
C MET A 35 0.74 0.51 -4.89
N ARG A 36 -0.48 0.93 -4.55
CA ARG A 36 -1.61 0.87 -5.48
C ARG A 36 -1.60 2.10 -6.39
N ARG A 37 -1.92 1.89 -7.66
CA ARG A 37 -2.05 2.99 -8.64
C ARG A 37 -3.24 3.87 -8.29
N ASP A 38 -3.09 5.18 -8.46
CA ASP A 38 -4.21 6.11 -8.38
C ASP A 38 -5.18 5.89 -9.56
N LEU A 39 -6.47 5.99 -9.28
CA LEU A 39 -7.58 5.78 -10.22
C LEU A 39 -8.59 6.93 -10.13
N ARG A 40 -8.19 8.09 -9.61
CA ARG A 40 -9.06 9.26 -9.49
C ARG A 40 -9.44 9.84 -10.86
N GLN A 41 -8.49 9.87 -11.81
CA GLN A 41 -8.75 10.40 -13.14
C GLN A 41 -9.29 9.33 -14.09
N GLU A 42 -10.12 9.75 -15.06
CA GLU A 42 -10.72 8.84 -16.05
C GLU A 42 -9.64 8.16 -16.91
N TRP A 43 -8.65 8.94 -17.34
CA TRP A 43 -7.51 8.42 -18.10
C TRP A 43 -6.80 7.27 -17.39
N ASP A 44 -6.54 7.41 -16.08
CA ASP A 44 -5.87 6.38 -15.29
C ASP A 44 -6.69 5.08 -15.21
N ARG A 45 -8.02 5.19 -15.15
CA ARG A 45 -8.91 4.01 -15.19
C ARG A 45 -8.88 3.32 -16.56
N HIS A 46 -8.87 4.11 -17.64
CA HIS A 46 -8.74 3.55 -18.99
C HIS A 46 -7.38 2.85 -19.18
N MET A 47 -6.29 3.44 -18.68
CA MET A 47 -4.98 2.80 -18.73
C MET A 47 -4.91 1.54 -17.87
N PHE A 48 -5.51 1.56 -16.68
CA PHE A 48 -5.58 0.39 -15.81
C PHE A 48 -6.32 -0.78 -16.47
N THR A 49 -7.47 -0.51 -17.11
CA THR A 49 -8.23 -1.56 -17.84
C THR A 49 -7.51 -2.04 -19.10
N ARG A 50 -6.80 -1.15 -19.82
CA ARG A 50 -5.91 -1.53 -20.92
C ARG A 50 -4.82 -2.50 -20.44
N ASP A 51 -4.14 -2.18 -19.34
CA ASP A 51 -3.04 -2.99 -18.81
C ASP A 51 -3.53 -4.36 -18.32
N ILE A 52 -4.75 -4.46 -17.78
CA ILE A 52 -5.43 -5.75 -17.50
C ILE A 52 -5.60 -6.56 -18.79
N ARG A 53 -6.13 -5.96 -19.86
CA ARG A 53 -6.43 -6.68 -21.10
C ARG A 53 -5.19 -7.14 -21.85
N ILE A 54 -4.11 -6.35 -21.82
CA ILE A 54 -2.87 -6.68 -22.52
C ILE A 54 -2.02 -7.67 -21.73
N SER A 55 -1.91 -7.48 -20.41
CA SER A 55 -0.89 -8.16 -19.59
C SER A 55 -1.46 -8.95 -18.42
N GLY A 56 -2.73 -8.78 -18.06
CA GLY A 56 -3.36 -9.42 -16.90
C GLY A 56 -2.89 -8.92 -15.53
N ALA A 57 -1.86 -8.07 -15.46
CA ALA A 57 -1.21 -7.64 -14.21
C ALA A 57 -0.95 -6.11 -14.20
N PRO A 58 -2.00 -5.27 -14.11
CA PRO A 58 -1.90 -3.81 -14.19
C PRO A 58 -1.17 -3.16 -13.00
N TRP A 59 -1.02 -3.91 -11.90
CA TRP A 59 -0.35 -3.46 -10.68
C TRP A 59 1.12 -3.87 -10.64
N LYS A 60 1.60 -4.74 -11.54
CA LYS A 60 2.96 -5.27 -11.49
C LYS A 60 3.95 -4.18 -11.91
N ASN A 61 4.82 -3.76 -10.98
CA ASN A 61 5.94 -2.88 -11.32
C ASN A 61 6.94 -3.69 -12.16
N ARG A 62 7.01 -3.41 -13.46
CA ARG A 62 7.97 -4.06 -14.36
C ARG A 62 9.33 -3.43 -14.14
N VAL A 63 10.06 -3.93 -13.16
CA VAL A 63 11.49 -3.71 -13.09
C VAL A 63 12.08 -4.54 -14.22
N THR A 64 12.64 -3.87 -15.23
CA THR A 64 13.35 -4.51 -16.35
C THR A 64 14.49 -5.37 -15.85
#